data_AF-A0A2D7DZX7-F1
#
_entry.id   AF-A0A2D7DZX7-F1
#
_cell.length_a   1.000
_cell.length_b   1.000
_cell.length_c   1.000
_cell.angle_alpha   90.00
_cell.angle_beta   90.00
_cell.angle_gamma   90.00
#
_symmetry.space_group_name_H-M   'P 1'
#
loop_
_entity.id
_entity.type
_entity.pdbx_description
1 polymer ?
#
loop_
_entity_poly.entity_id
_entity_poly.type
_entity_poly.pdbx_seq_one_letter_code
_entity_poly.pdbx_strand_id
1 'polypeptide(L)'
;IKENDGYIHYLVLTDYLEPTKFDAYSIISKYKVNCEVQKQIWLGNTFFSKPMGNGKIITEGIPAWNYYGSTLNEIRRLESGTTEHGILKKICNFFN
;
A
#
# COMPACT_ATOMS: atom_id res chain seq x y z
N ILE A 1 -10.51 1.84 -5.21
CA ILE A 1 -9.61 1.74 -6.39
C ILE A 1 -10.12 2.75 -7.41
N LYS A 2 -9.25 3.46 -8.11
CA LYS A 2 -9.63 4.47 -9.13
C LYS A 2 -8.60 4.48 -10.25
N GLU A 3 -9.05 4.55 -11.49
CA GLU A 3 -8.17 4.78 -12.64
C GLU A 3 -7.97 6.28 -12.86
N ASN A 4 -6.74 6.70 -13.14
CA ASN A 4 -6.40 8.06 -13.53
C ASN A 4 -5.08 8.07 -14.32
N ASP A 5 -5.07 8.72 -15.48
CA ASP A 5 -3.89 8.93 -16.34
C ASP A 5 -3.11 7.64 -16.67
N GLY A 6 -3.81 6.54 -16.98
CA GLY A 6 -3.19 5.25 -17.29
C GLY A 6 -2.58 4.52 -16.08
N TYR A 7 -2.88 4.99 -14.86
CA TYR A 7 -2.52 4.33 -13.61
C TYR A 7 -3.76 3.98 -12.80
N ILE A 8 -3.75 2.79 -12.21
CA ILE A 8 -4.75 2.39 -11.23
C ILE A 8 -4.23 2.71 -9.83
N HIS A 9 -4.97 3.55 -9.11
CA HIS A 9 -4.70 3.97 -7.75
C HIS A 9 -5.51 3.14 -6.76
N TYR A 10 -4.87 2.66 -5.70
CA TYR A 10 -5.51 1.82 -4.70
C TYR A 10 -4.93 2.01 -3.30
N LEU A 11 -5.71 1.54 -2.33
CA LEU A 11 -5.35 1.52 -0.93
C LEU A 11 -5.20 0.08 -0.48
N VAL A 12 -4.20 -0.20 0.35
CA VAL A 12 -4.09 -1.43 1.13
C VAL A 12 -4.25 -1.06 2.59
N LEU A 13 -5.28 -1.62 3.21
CA LEU A 13 -5.50 -1.53 4.65
C LEU A 13 -4.89 -2.78 5.30
N THR A 14 -4.07 -2.58 6.32
CA THR A 14 -3.49 -3.66 7.10
C THR A 14 -3.71 -3.37 8.58
N ASP A 15 -4.30 -4.34 9.26
CA ASP A 15 -4.42 -4.32 10.71
C ASP A 15 -3.27 -5.12 11.31
N TYR A 16 -2.73 -4.60 12.42
CA TYR A 16 -1.76 -5.30 13.23
C TYR A 16 -2.49 -6.04 14.34
N LEU A 17 -2.09 -7.29 14.60
CA LEU A 17 -2.63 -8.07 15.71
C LEU A 17 -2.30 -7.42 17.06
N GLU A 18 -1.11 -6.84 17.16
CA GLU A 18 -0.59 -6.09 18.30
C GLU A 18 -0.10 -4.72 17.81
N PRO A 19 -0.13 -3.67 18.64
CA PRO A 19 0.32 -2.35 18.22
C PRO A 19 1.81 -2.32 17.82
N THR A 20 2.16 -1.44 16.89
CA THR A 20 3.56 -1.15 16.58
C THR A 20 4.27 -0.49 17.77
N LYS A 21 5.59 -0.32 17.69
CA LYS A 21 6.39 0.40 18.71
C LYS A 21 5.97 1.86 18.95
N PHE A 22 5.13 2.41 18.10
CA PHE A 22 4.59 3.77 18.19
C PHE A 22 3.06 3.76 18.31
N ASP A 23 2.49 2.67 18.84
CA ASP A 23 1.07 2.54 19.19
C ASP A 23 0.10 2.63 17.99
N ALA A 24 0.56 2.23 16.80
CA ALA A 24 -0.33 2.08 15.65
C ALA A 24 -0.92 0.67 15.58
N TYR A 25 -2.24 0.58 15.40
CA TYR A 25 -2.99 -0.67 15.24
C TYR A 25 -3.36 -0.98 13.80
N SER A 26 -3.31 0.01 12.92
CA SER A 26 -3.52 -0.20 11.50
C SER A 26 -2.76 0.81 10.64
N ILE A 27 -2.59 0.46 9.37
CA ILE A 27 -1.96 1.29 8.35
C ILE A 27 -2.82 1.28 7.09
N ILE A 28 -2.97 2.44 6.46
CA ILE A 28 -3.46 2.55 5.08
C ILE A 28 -2.28 2.96 4.20
N SER A 29 -1.89 2.09 3.29
CA SER A 29 -0.86 2.36 2.28
C SER A 29 -1.49 2.72 0.94
N LYS A 30 -0.97 3.78 0.30
CA LYS A 30 -1.46 4.30 -0.99
C LYS A 30 -0.51 3.88 -2.11
N TYR A 31 -1.05 3.29 -3.17
CA TYR A 31 -0.27 2.84 -4.31
C TYR A 31 -0.87 3.32 -5.62
N LYS A 32 -0.03 3.39 -6.64
CA LYS A 32 -0.47 3.38 -8.04
C LYS A 32 0.25 2.29 -8.82
N VAL A 33 -0.40 1.74 -9.83
CA VAL A 33 0.17 0.71 -10.71
C VAL A 33 -0.10 1.04 -12.16
N ASN A 34 0.89 0.85 -13.01
CA ASN A 34 0.68 0.71 -14.46
C ASN A 34 0.56 -0.79 -14.76
N CYS A 35 -0.60 -1.22 -15.24
CA CYS A 35 -0.92 -2.63 -15.45
C CYS A 35 -0.39 -3.20 -16.77
N GLU A 36 -0.08 -2.35 -17.75
CA GLU A 36 0.57 -2.77 -19.01
C GLU A 36 1.98 -3.30 -18.73
N VAL A 37 2.74 -2.59 -17.88
CA VAL A 37 4.13 -2.95 -17.54
C VAL A 37 4.29 -3.55 -16.15
N GLN A 38 3.19 -3.71 -15.39
CA GLN A 38 3.12 -4.28 -14.04
C GLN A 38 4.12 -3.65 -13.05
N LYS A 39 4.24 -2.33 -13.10
CA LYS A 39 5.08 -1.55 -12.19
C LYS A 39 4.23 -0.86 -11.14
N GLN A 40 4.53 -1.11 -9.87
CA GLN A 40 3.88 -0.50 -8.72
C GLN A 40 4.72 0.67 -8.21
N ILE A 41 4.07 1.73 -7.73
CA ILE A 41 4.70 2.83 -7.00
C ILE A 41 3.96 3.01 -5.69
N TRP A 42 4.71 3.05 -4.59
CA TRP A 42 4.18 3.36 -3.26
C TRP A 42 4.19 4.86 -3.04
N LEU A 43 3.01 5.46 -2.83
CA LEU A 43 2.84 6.90 -2.76
C LEU A 43 2.92 7.44 -1.33
N GLY A 44 2.63 6.61 -0.34
CA GLY A 44 2.58 7.03 1.05
C GLY A 44 1.80 6.07 1.93
N ASN A 45 1.75 6.40 3.21
CA ASN A 45 0.96 5.68 4.18
C ASN A 45 0.48 6.61 5.29
N THR A 46 -0.53 6.13 6.03
CA THR A 46 -1.03 6.76 7.25
C THR A 46 -1.25 5.66 8.28
N PHE A 47 -0.72 5.86 9.49
CA PHE A 47 -0.88 4.95 10.62
C PHE A 47 -1.94 5.45 11.58
N PHE A 48 -2.71 4.53 12.13
CA PHE A 48 -3.89 4.84 12.93
C PHE A 48 -3.85 4.13 14.28
N SER A 49 -4.41 4.79 15.30
CA SER A 49 -4.41 4.32 16.68
C SER A 49 -5.42 3.20 16.97
N LYS A 50 -6.27 2.84 16.00
CA LYS A 50 -7.24 1.74 16.10
C LYS A 50 -7.23 0.89 14.83
N PRO A 51 -7.76 -0.34 14.87
CA PRO A 51 -7.93 -1.17 13.69
C PRO A 51 -8.79 -0.50 12.61
N MET A 52 -8.68 -1.03 11.40
CA MET A 52 -9.46 -0.67 10.22
C MET A 52 -9.28 0.79 9.76
N GLY A 53 -8.13 1.39 10.03
CA GLY A 53 -7.84 2.78 9.67
C GLY A 53 -8.61 3.81 10.49
N ASN A 54 -8.98 3.47 11.72
CA ASN A 54 -9.81 4.32 12.58
C ASN A 54 -9.03 4.96 13.74
N GLY A 55 -9.68 5.90 14.43
CA GLY A 55 -9.10 6.57 15.57
C GLY A 55 -8.19 7.72 15.16
N LYS A 56 -7.16 7.98 15.97
CA LYS A 56 -6.24 9.10 15.71
C LYS A 56 -5.21 8.69 14.67
N ILE A 57 -4.85 9.64 13.81
CA ILE A 57 -3.64 9.51 13.00
C ILE A 57 -2.44 9.61 13.94
N ILE A 58 -1.62 8.56 13.95
CA ILE A 58 -0.40 8.50 14.75
C ILE A 58 0.75 9.17 13.99
N THR A 59 0.91 8.82 12.72
CA THR A 59 1.93 9.37 11.83
C THR A 59 1.57 9.08 10.37
N GLU A 60 2.17 9.81 9.44
CA GLU A 60 1.95 9.66 8.01
C GLU A 60 3.22 9.97 7.22
N GLY A 61 3.29 9.47 5.99
CA GLY A 61 4.39 9.78 5.08
C GLY A 61 5.76 9.26 5.53
N ILE A 62 5.81 8.48 6.61
CA ILE A 62 7.06 7.87 7.05
C ILE A 62 7.42 6.72 6.11
N PRO A 63 8.68 6.60 5.66
CA PRO A 63 9.12 5.40 4.99
C PRO A 63 9.10 4.26 6.02
N ALA A 64 8.02 3.48 6.03
CA ALA A 64 7.95 2.27 6.81
C ALA A 64 8.88 1.24 6.16
N TRP A 65 9.79 0.63 6.93
CA TRP A 65 10.45 -0.58 6.48
C TRP A 65 9.39 -1.69 6.45
N ASN A 66 8.75 -1.83 5.31
CA ASN A 66 7.83 -2.91 5.02
C ASN A 66 8.47 -3.81 3.95
N TYR A 67 7.84 -4.94 3.67
CA TYR A 67 8.26 -5.86 2.60
C TYR A 67 8.33 -5.19 1.20
N TYR A 68 7.78 -3.97 1.07
CA TYR A 68 7.65 -3.23 -0.15
C TYR A 68 8.89 -2.37 -0.42
N GLY A 69 9.68 -2.02 0.59
CA GLY A 69 10.89 -1.17 0.48
C GLY A 69 10.80 0.11 1.30
N SER A 70 11.93 0.80 1.49
CA SER A 70 12.05 1.90 2.46
C SER A 70 11.92 3.31 1.85
N THR A 71 11.45 3.45 0.60
CA THR A 71 11.40 4.76 -0.07
C THR A 71 10.08 4.99 -0.80
N LEU A 72 9.43 6.12 -0.54
CA LEU A 72 8.24 6.54 -1.28
C LEU A 72 8.60 6.92 -2.72
N ASN A 73 7.65 6.77 -3.63
CA ASN A 73 7.75 7.09 -5.05
C ASN A 73 8.77 6.25 -5.85
N GLU A 74 9.30 5.19 -5.25
CA GLU A 74 10.13 4.21 -5.94
C GLU A 74 9.28 3.35 -6.88
N ILE A 75 9.79 3.12 -8.09
CA ILE A 75 9.20 2.21 -9.07
C ILE A 75 9.62 0.78 -8.74
N ARG A 76 8.64 -0.09 -8.51
CA ARG A 76 8.85 -1.46 -8.04
C ARG A 76 8.30 -2.48 -9.02
N ARG A 77 9.10 -3.52 -9.25
CA ARG A 77 8.65 -4.78 -9.85
C ARG A 77 8.42 -5.76 -8.71
N LEU A 78 7.20 -6.22 -8.57
CA LEU A 78 6.83 -7.14 -7.50
C LEU A 78 7.21 -8.56 -7.89
N GLU A 79 7.85 -9.27 -6.97
CA GLU A 79 8.28 -10.64 -7.19
C GLU A 79 7.08 -11.59 -7.29
N SER A 80 7.10 -12.48 -8.28
CA SER A 80 6.06 -13.50 -8.46
C SER A 80 5.92 -14.39 -7.23
N GLY A 81 4.69 -14.66 -6.81
CA GLY A 81 4.39 -15.47 -5.63
C GLY A 81 4.24 -14.67 -4.33
N THR A 82 4.60 -13.39 -4.31
CA THR A 82 4.35 -12.51 -3.16
C THR A 82 2.87 -12.11 -3.06
N THR A 83 2.41 -11.79 -1.85
CA THR A 83 1.06 -11.27 -1.59
C THR A 83 0.81 -10.01 -2.42
N GLU A 84 1.83 -9.18 -2.52
CA GLU A 84 1.86 -7.90 -3.21
C GLU A 84 1.64 -8.08 -4.71
N HIS A 85 2.38 -9.00 -5.32
CA HIS A 85 2.18 -9.35 -6.72
C HIS A 85 0.77 -9.92 -6.95
N GLY A 86 0.25 -10.71 -6.02
CA GLY A 86 -1.14 -11.21 -6.07
C GLY A 86 -2.19 -10.09 -6.03
N ILE A 87 -2.01 -9.10 -5.15
CA ILE A 87 -2.86 -7.90 -5.08
C ILE A 87 -2.78 -7.12 -6.39
N LEU A 88 -1.57 -6.88 -6.90
CA LEU A 88 -1.36 -6.19 -8.18
C LEU A 88 -2.12 -6.90 -9.32
N LYS A 89 -1.99 -8.22 -9.43
CA LYS A 89 -2.68 -9.00 -10.47
C LYS A 89 -4.20 -8.89 -10.34
N LYS A 90 -4.74 -9.00 -9.13
CA LYS A 90 -6.18 -8.81 -8.90
C LYS A 90 -6.67 -7.43 -9.31
N ILE A 91 -5.91 -6.38 -8.98
CA ILE A 91 -6.25 -5.01 -9.34
C ILE A 91 -6.21 -4.80 -10.85
N CYS A 92 -5.15 -5.26 -11.51
CA CYS A 92 -5.04 -5.14 -12.97
C CYS A 92 -6.14 -5.93 -13.70
N ASN A 93 -6.55 -7.08 -13.18
CA ASN A 93 -7.65 -7.86 -13.76
C ASN A 93 -9.04 -7.27 -13.46
N PHE A 94 -9.19 -6.38 -12.48
CA PHE A 94 -10.48 -5.75 -12.18
C PHE A 94 -10.85 -4.68 -13.21
N PHE A 95 -9.86 -4.10 -13.90
CA PHE A 95 -10.05 -3.02 -14.88
C PHE A 95 -9.87 -3.49 -16.35
N ASN A 96 -9.65 -4.79 -16.57
CA ASN A 96 -9.64 -5.43 -17.89
C ASN A 96 -10.95 -6.20 -18.11
#